data_AF-A0A8T4HYL2-F1
#
_entry.id   AF-A0A8T4HYL2-F1
#
_cell.length_a   1.000
_cell.length_b   1.000
_cell.length_c   1.000
_cell.angle_alpha   90.00
_cell.angle_beta   90.00
_cell.angle_gamma   90.00
#
_symmetry.space_group_name_H-M   'P 1'
#
loop_
_entity.id
_entity.type
_entity.pdbx_description
1 polymer ?
#
loop_
_entity_poly.entity_id
_entity_poly.type
_entity_poly.pdbx_seq_one_letter_code
_entity_poly.pdbx_strand_id
1 'polypeptide(L)'
;VVGARPGVGKTLFGTGLARAAAIKGGLPTLFKTLEMGDEEITVLVVAAEASVAQHHLVSGSCDANEVRKLARKRQDVADAPLWI
;
A
#
# COMPACT_ATOMS: atom_id res chain seq x y z
N VAL A 1 17.00 7.91 8.92
CA VAL A 1 17.07 6.44 9.19
C VAL A 1 15.98 6.09 10.20
N VAL A 2 15.24 4.99 9.99
CA VAL A 2 14.13 4.56 10.87
C VAL A 2 14.45 3.16 11.42
N GLY A 3 14.55 3.04 12.74
CA GLY A 3 14.72 1.78 13.45
C GLY A 3 13.45 1.42 14.23
N ALA A 4 13.05 0.15 14.17
CA ALA A 4 11.88 -0.35 14.89
C ALA A 4 12.09 -1.84 15.26
N ARG A 5 11.41 -2.30 16.31
CA ARG A 5 11.38 -3.74 16.65
C ARG A 5 10.58 -4.52 15.60
N PRO A 6 10.85 -5.82 15.41
CA PRO A 6 10.02 -6.68 14.56
C PRO A 6 8.54 -6.59 14.94
N GLY A 7 7.65 -6.54 13.93
CA GLY A 7 6.20 -6.46 14.13
C GLY A 7 5.64 -5.06 14.44
N VAL A 8 6.48 -4.03 14.66
CA VAL A 8 6.03 -2.65 14.96
C VAL A 8 5.47 -1.93 13.72
N GLY A 9 5.71 -2.45 12.52
CA GLY A 9 5.16 -1.89 11.28
C GLY A 9 6.10 -0.93 10.54
N LYS A 10 7.41 -1.15 10.58
CA LYS A 10 8.40 -0.38 9.78
C LYS A 10 8.03 -0.36 8.29
N THR A 11 7.61 -1.48 7.74
CA THR A 11 7.19 -1.57 6.34
C THR A 11 5.93 -0.76 6.09
N LEU A 12 4.90 -0.89 6.94
CA LEU A 12 3.67 -0.10 6.85
C LEU A 12 3.94 1.41 6.90
N PHE A 13 4.85 1.84 7.78
CA PHE A 13 5.30 3.22 7.85
C PHE A 13 5.95 3.67 6.52
N GLY A 14 6.89 2.89 6.00
CA GLY A 14 7.56 3.19 4.73
C GLY A 14 6.58 3.25 3.55
N THR A 15 5.68 2.29 3.45
CA THR A 15 4.61 2.24 2.44
C THR A 15 3.69 3.45 2.55
N GLY A 16 3.32 3.86 3.77
CA GLY A 16 2.50 5.05 4.00
C GLY A 16 3.19 6.34 3.54
N LEU A 17 4.50 6.46 3.79
CA LEU A 17 5.30 7.60 3.34
C LEU A 17 5.40 7.63 1.80
N ALA A 18 5.71 6.50 1.18
CA ALA A 18 5.81 6.39 -0.27
C ALA A 18 4.47 6.70 -0.96
N ARG A 19 3.36 6.18 -0.41
CA ARG A 19 2.00 6.48 -0.87
C ARG A 19 1.69 7.98 -0.79
N ALA A 20 2.01 8.61 0.33
CA ALA A 20 1.78 10.04 0.51
C ALA A 20 2.59 10.88 -0.48
N ALA A 21 3.85 10.54 -0.71
CA ALA A 21 4.72 11.24 -1.65
C ALA A 21 4.26 11.08 -3.11
N ALA A 22 4.03 9.84 -3.56
CA ALA A 22 3.70 9.57 -4.96
C ALA A 22 2.26 9.87 -5.32
N ILE A 23 1.28 9.35 -4.56
CA ILE A 23 -0.13 9.42 -4.94
C ILE A 23 -0.70 10.80 -4.61
N LYS A 24 -0.48 11.28 -3.39
CA LYS A 24 -1.02 12.59 -2.96
C LYS A 24 -0.14 13.76 -3.42
N GLY A 25 1.18 13.57 -3.41
CA GLY A 25 2.15 14.60 -3.76
C GLY A 25 2.55 14.63 -5.24
N GLY A 26 2.24 13.59 -6.03
CA GLY A 26 2.67 13.49 -7.42
C GLY A 26 4.19 13.40 -7.60
N LEU A 27 4.93 13.04 -6.55
CA LEU A 27 6.40 13.01 -6.56
C LEU A 27 6.90 11.64 -7.00
N PRO A 28 7.79 11.55 -8.01
CA PRO A 28 8.45 10.31 -8.38
C PRO A 28 9.10 9.62 -7.17
N THR A 29 8.61 8.42 -6.83
CA THR A 29 9.03 7.70 -5.62
C THR A 29 9.32 6.23 -5.92
N LEU A 30 10.51 5.77 -5.52
CA LEU A 30 10.86 4.34 -5.51
C LEU A 30 10.70 3.80 -4.08
N PHE A 31 9.94 2.72 -3.92
CA PHE A 31 9.80 2.01 -2.66
C PHE A 31 10.22 0.56 -2.83
N LYS A 32 11.40 0.20 -2.32
CA LYS A 32 11.91 -1.18 -2.37
C LYS A 32 11.98 -1.82 -0.99
N THR A 33 11.66 -3.09 -0.94
CA THR A 33 11.80 -3.98 0.21
C THR A 33 12.61 -5.20 -0.18
N LEU A 34 13.36 -5.75 0.77
CA LEU A 34 14.16 -6.97 0.58
C LEU A 34 13.48 -8.19 1.21
N GLU A 35 12.40 -7.98 1.97
CA GLU A 35 11.71 -9.04 2.72
C GLU A 35 10.38 -9.45 2.09
N MET A 36 9.74 -8.56 1.34
CA MET A 36 8.40 -8.76 0.78
C MET A 36 8.42 -8.61 -0.73
N GLY A 37 7.50 -9.29 -1.41
CA GLY A 37 7.39 -9.20 -2.87
C GLY A 37 6.71 -7.91 -3.32
N ASP A 38 6.97 -7.50 -4.56
CA ASP A 38 6.40 -6.27 -5.14
C ASP A 38 4.86 -6.35 -5.22
N GLU A 39 4.30 -7.52 -5.49
CA GLU A 39 2.85 -7.77 -5.48
C GLU A 39 2.24 -7.58 -4.09
N GLU A 40 2.92 -8.05 -3.04
CA GLU A 40 2.46 -7.95 -1.66
C GLU A 40 2.41 -6.49 -1.19
N ILE A 41 3.45 -5.71 -1.52
CA ILE A 41 3.47 -4.27 -1.26
C ILE A 41 2.41 -3.54 -2.08
N THR A 42 2.23 -3.90 -3.35
CA THR A 42 1.21 -3.27 -4.20
C THR A 42 -0.18 -3.44 -3.59
N VAL A 43 -0.51 -4.65 -3.11
CA VAL A 43 -1.78 -4.90 -2.41
C VAL A 43 -1.92 -4.03 -1.17
N LEU A 44 -0.85 -3.88 -0.36
CA LEU A 44 -0.87 -3.02 0.82
C LEU A 44 -1.07 -1.54 0.46
N VAL A 45 -0.43 -1.04 -0.60
CA VAL A 45 -0.62 0.35 -1.07
C VAL A 45 -2.07 0.59 -1.48
N VAL A 46 -2.62 -0.29 -2.32
CA VAL A 46 -4.01 -0.19 -2.81
C VAL A 46 -5.00 -0.27 -1.65
N ALA A 47 -4.79 -1.18 -0.70
CA ALA A 47 -5.64 -1.31 0.47
C ALA A 47 -5.60 -0.07 1.36
N ALA A 48 -4.40 0.47 1.59
CA ALA A 48 -4.24 1.67 2.39
C ALA A 48 -4.84 2.91 1.71
N GLU A 49 -4.85 2.97 0.39
CA GLU A 49 -5.53 4.02 -0.37
C GLU A 49 -7.06 3.85 -0.39
N ALA A 50 -7.54 2.62 -0.43
CA ALA A 50 -8.97 2.28 -0.34
C ALA A 50 -9.54 2.35 1.09
N SER A 51 -8.69 2.56 2.10
CA SER A 51 -9.04 2.48 3.52
C SER A 51 -9.69 1.15 3.90
N VAL A 52 -9.17 0.05 3.34
CA VAL A 52 -9.59 -1.32 3.63
C VAL A 52 -8.58 -1.95 4.59
N ALA A 53 -9.09 -2.62 5.62
CA ALA A 53 -8.22 -3.21 6.64
C ALA A 53 -7.44 -4.42 6.09
N GLN A 54 -6.15 -4.51 6.40
CA GLN A 54 -5.29 -5.59 5.90
C GLN A 54 -5.82 -7.00 6.24
N HIS A 55 -6.40 -7.18 7.42
CA HIS A 55 -6.91 -8.48 7.85
C HIS A 55 -8.05 -8.98 6.96
N HIS A 56 -8.88 -8.10 6.39
CA HIS A 56 -9.93 -8.49 5.44
C HIS A 56 -9.35 -9.04 4.13
N LEU A 57 -8.20 -8.53 3.70
CA LEU A 57 -7.52 -9.02 2.49
C LEU A 57 -6.94 -10.41 2.73
N VAL A 58 -6.30 -10.61 3.88
CA VAL A 58 -5.64 -11.88 4.24
C VAL A 58 -6.68 -12.97 4.49
N SER A 59 -7.80 -12.64 5.14
CA SER A 59 -8.90 -13.59 5.40
C SER A 59 -9.80 -13.83 4.19
N GLY A 60 -9.70 -13.00 3.15
CA GLY A 60 -10.64 -12.99 2.02
C GLY A 60 -12.05 -12.54 2.40
N SER A 61 -12.24 -11.92 3.56
CA SER A 61 -13.55 -11.50 4.08
C SER A 61 -13.99 -10.11 3.59
N CYS A 62 -13.41 -9.62 2.50
CA CYS A 62 -13.78 -8.32 1.93
C CYS A 62 -15.24 -8.31 1.47
N ASP A 63 -16.00 -7.32 1.92
CA ASP A 63 -17.36 -7.15 1.45
C ASP A 63 -17.41 -6.62 0.00
N ALA A 64 -18.57 -6.70 -0.64
CA ALA A 64 -18.72 -6.26 -2.03
C ALA A 64 -18.43 -4.76 -2.22
N ASN A 65 -18.56 -3.93 -1.18
CA ASN A 65 -18.25 -2.52 -1.22
C ASN A 65 -16.74 -2.26 -1.14
N GLU A 66 -16.02 -2.97 -0.27
CA GLU A 66 -14.57 -2.94 -0.14
C GLU A 66 -13.90 -3.41 -1.43
N VAL A 67 -14.38 -4.50 -2.04
CA VAL A 67 -13.88 -4.96 -3.35
C VAL A 67 -14.05 -3.89 -4.41
N ARG A 68 -15.20 -3.20 -4.44
CA ARG A 68 -15.41 -2.06 -5.36
C ARG A 68 -14.49 -0.88 -5.08
N LYS A 69 -14.21 -0.57 -3.80
CA LYS A 69 -13.27 0.50 -3.42
C LYS A 69 -11.85 0.17 -3.86
N LEU A 70 -11.39 -1.07 -3.62
CA LEU A 70 -10.08 -1.56 -4.04
C LEU A 70 -9.92 -1.45 -5.56
N ALA A 71 -10.90 -1.89 -6.32
CA ALA A 71 -10.87 -1.81 -7.79
C ALA A 71 -10.75 -0.38 -8.30
N ARG A 72 -11.49 0.57 -7.71
CA ARG A 72 -11.41 2.00 -8.07
C ARG A 72 -10.04 2.59 -7.72
N LYS A 73 -9.56 2.35 -6.50
CA LYS A 73 -8.28 2.91 -6.03
C LYS A 73 -7.05 2.28 -6.68
N ARG A 74 -7.19 1.07 -7.23
CA ARG A 74 -6.11 0.44 -8.00
C ARG A 74 -5.69 1.30 -9.19
N GLN A 75 -6.61 2.01 -9.82
CA GLN A 75 -6.30 2.89 -10.94
C GLN A 75 -5.54 4.13 -10.47
N ASP A 76 -5.97 4.78 -9.39
CA ASP A 76 -5.24 5.92 -8.77
C ASP A 76 -3.78 5.56 -8.43
N VAL A 77 -3.54 4.33 -7.95
CA VAL A 77 -2.20 3.83 -7.63
C VAL A 77 -1.38 3.55 -8.90
N ALA A 78 -2.01 3.03 -9.95
CA ALA A 78 -1.35 2.73 -11.22
C ALA A 78 -0.95 4.00 -12.00
N ASP A 79 -1.74 5.06 -11.88
CA ASP A 79 -1.47 6.35 -12.53
C ASP A 79 -0.44 7.20 -11.76
N ALA A 80 -0.14 6.85 -10.50
CA ALA A 80 0.83 7.56 -9.68
C ALA A 80 2.28 7.24 -10.07
N PRO A 81 3.23 8.19 -9.93
CA PRO A 81 4.65 7.96 -10.20
C PRO A 81 5.33 7.19 -9.05
N LEU A 82 4.84 5.97 -8.77
CA LEU A 82 5.32 5.07 -7.73
C LEU A 82 5.89 3.80 -8.37
N TRP A 83 7.15 3.50 -8.08
CA TRP A 83 7.79 2.24 -8.45
C TRP A 83 8.02 1.38 -7.21
N ILE A 84 7.65 0.10 -7.30
CA ILE A 84 7.77 -0.91 -6.24
C ILE A 84 8.71 -2.00 -6.74
#